data_AF-A0A9E0Q735-F1
#
_entry.id   AF-A0A9E0Q735-F1
#
_cell.length_a   1.000
_cell.length_b   1.000
_cell.length_c   1.000
_cell.angle_alpha   90.00
_cell.angle_beta   90.00
_cell.angle_gamma   90.00
#
_symmetry.space_group_name_H-M   'P 1'
#
loop_
_entity.id
_entity.type
_entity.pdbx_description
1 polymer ?
#
loop_
_entity_poly.entity_id
_entity_poly.type
_entity_poly.pdbx_seq_one_letter_code
_entity_poly.pdbx_strand_id
1 'polypeptide(L)'
;MVHIFLLLTTLYLSVPESKAQSRDNIVITGNIDIYSNYIWRGMDMGHRPLIQPGLAASYKDFSLGYAGYYKMAGDGENEANFFLSQ
;
A
#
# COMPACT_ATOMS: atom_id res chain seq x y z
N MET A 1 -14.15 35.22 -2.43
CA MET A 1 -14.22 33.76 -2.62
C MET A 1 -13.36 33.10 -1.56
N VAL A 2 -13.98 32.66 -0.45
CA VAL A 2 -13.27 32.01 0.66
C VAL A 2 -13.26 30.51 0.37
N HIS A 3 -12.06 29.93 0.34
CA HIS A 3 -11.82 28.53 0.04
C HIS A 3 -12.21 27.69 1.26
N ILE A 4 -13.18 26.78 1.08
CA ILE A 4 -13.54 25.76 2.06
C ILE A 4 -12.44 24.70 2.04
N PHE A 5 -11.69 24.58 3.13
CA PHE A 5 -10.77 23.47 3.37
C PHE A 5 -11.46 22.51 4.35
N LEU A 6 -11.82 21.33 3.87
CA LEU A 6 -12.48 20.27 4.63
C LEU A 6 -11.42 19.53 5.48
N LEU A 7 -11.44 19.72 6.79
CA LEU A 7 -10.55 19.03 7.73
C LEU A 7 -11.25 17.76 8.25
N LEU A 8 -10.97 16.59 7.67
CA LEU A 8 -11.36 15.29 8.26
C LEU A 8 -10.28 14.87 9.27
N THR A 9 -10.47 15.20 10.54
CA THR A 9 -9.74 14.54 11.64
C THR A 9 -10.38 13.20 11.94
N THR A 10 -9.77 12.11 11.48
CA THR A 10 -10.13 10.75 11.89
C THR A 10 -9.69 10.51 13.33
N LEU A 11 -10.67 10.23 14.19
CA LEU A 11 -10.49 9.78 15.57
C LEU A 11 -9.81 8.41 15.56
N TYR A 12 -8.55 8.31 16.00
CA TYR A 12 -7.89 7.03 16.23
C TYR A 12 -8.49 6.37 17.48
N LEU A 13 -9.47 5.50 17.28
CA LEU A 13 -9.85 4.51 18.29
C LEU A 13 -8.76 3.45 18.33
N SER A 14 -7.98 3.40 19.39
CA SER A 14 -7.04 2.32 19.69
C SER A 14 -7.84 1.03 19.88
N VAL A 15 -8.01 0.25 18.81
CA VAL A 15 -8.51 -1.12 18.91
C VAL A 15 -7.48 -1.92 19.68
N PRO A 16 -7.83 -2.59 20.80
CA PRO A 16 -6.90 -3.49 21.46
C PRO A 16 -6.51 -4.59 20.47
N GLU A 17 -5.20 -4.73 20.21
CA GLU A 17 -4.65 -5.84 19.45
C GLU A 17 -5.06 -7.15 20.11
N SER A 18 -5.94 -7.89 19.44
CA SER A 18 -6.29 -9.26 19.76
C SER A 18 -5.02 -10.09 19.85
N LYS A 19 -4.68 -10.56 21.06
CA LYS A 19 -3.52 -11.41 21.33
C LYS A 19 -3.53 -12.65 20.42
N ALA A 20 -2.56 -12.67 19.52
CA ALA A 20 -1.95 -13.77 18.78
C ALA A 20 -2.64 -15.15 18.91
N GLN A 21 -3.35 -15.54 17.85
CA GLN A 21 -3.48 -16.94 17.46
C GLN A 21 -2.07 -17.44 17.05
N SER A 22 -1.68 -18.65 17.43
CA SER A 22 -0.33 -19.17 17.13
C SER A 22 -0.09 -19.24 15.61
N ARG A 23 0.64 -18.25 15.07
CA ARG A 23 1.00 -18.10 13.65
C ARG A 23 2.25 -18.91 13.29
N ASP A 24 2.27 -20.20 13.61
CA ASP A 24 3.39 -21.10 13.24
C ASP A 24 3.31 -21.57 11.77
N ASN A 25 2.34 -21.07 11.01
CA ASN A 25 2.20 -21.32 9.59
C ASN A 25 2.70 -20.14 8.76
N ILE A 26 3.28 -20.43 7.59
CA ILE A 26 3.57 -19.43 6.56
C ILE A 26 2.25 -19.06 5.88
N VAL A 27 1.97 -17.77 5.78
CA VAL A 27 0.82 -17.23 5.03
C VAL A 27 1.34 -16.50 3.80
N ILE A 28 0.79 -16.79 2.63
CA ILE A 28 1.10 -16.09 1.39
C ILE A 28 -0.13 -15.28 0.96
N THR A 29 0.04 -13.99 0.74
CA THR A 29 -1.02 -13.08 0.27
C THR A 29 -0.59 -12.40 -1.01
N GLY A 30 -1.54 -12.16 -1.92
CA GLY A 30 -1.29 -11.41 -3.15
C GLY A 30 -2.49 -10.55 -3.52
N ASN A 31 -2.23 -9.40 -4.10
CA ASN A 31 -3.23 -8.45 -4.56
C ASN A 31 -2.82 -7.84 -5.90
N ILE A 32 -3.81 -7.36 -6.66
CA ILE A 32 -3.61 -6.60 -7.88
C ILE A 32 -4.66 -5.50 -7.89
N ASP A 33 -4.21 -4.26 -7.80
CA ASP A 33 -5.07 -3.08 -7.80
C ASP A 33 -4.84 -2.24 -9.06
N ILE A 34 -5.86 -1.50 -9.51
CA ILE A 34 -5.76 -0.58 -10.63
C ILE A 34 -6.08 0.82 -10.13
N TYR A 35 -5.20 1.77 -10.40
CA TYR A 35 -5.40 3.18 -10.03
C TYR A 35 -5.43 4.05 -11.28
N SER A 36 -6.23 5.12 -11.21
CA SER A 36 -6.28 6.12 -12.27
C SER A 36 -4.99 6.93 -12.35
N ASN A 37 -4.40 7.29 -11.20
CA ASN A 37 -3.16 8.05 -11.09
C ASN A 37 -2.33 7.60 -9.87
N TYR A 38 -1.01 7.79 -9.90
CA TYR A 38 -0.15 7.69 -8.71
C TYR A 38 0.26 9.06 -8.18
N ILE A 39 -0.14 9.38 -6.94
CA ILE A 39 0.29 10.60 -6.24
C ILE A 39 1.04 10.18 -4.99
N TRP A 40 2.28 10.67 -4.83
CA TRP A 40 3.11 10.40 -3.66
C TRP A 40 3.46 11.71 -2.93
N ARG A 41 3.03 11.84 -1.67
CA ARG A 41 3.26 13.03 -0.83
C ARG A 41 2.88 14.36 -1.52
N GLY A 42 1.81 14.33 -2.33
CA GLY A 42 1.31 15.48 -3.09
C GLY A 42 1.96 15.71 -4.45
N MET A 43 2.96 14.92 -4.83
CA MET A 43 3.59 14.97 -6.15
C MET A 43 2.93 13.95 -7.08
N ASP A 44 2.55 14.37 -8.30
CA ASP A 44 2.13 13.45 -9.36
C ASP A 44 3.35 12.67 -9.84
N MET A 45 3.30 11.35 -9.77
CA MET A 45 4.40 10.47 -10.18
C MET A 45 4.34 10.13 -11.67
N GLY A 46 3.30 10.55 -12.41
CA GLY A 46 3.20 10.41 -13.85
C GLY A 46 2.64 9.06 -14.35
N HIS A 47 2.20 8.18 -13.46
CA HIS A 47 1.56 6.90 -13.84
C HIS A 47 0.06 7.07 -14.01
N ARG A 48 -0.47 7.01 -15.25
CA ARG A 48 -1.89 7.31 -15.52
C ARG A 48 -2.43 6.52 -16.73
N PRO A 49 -3.18 5.41 -16.57
CA PRO A 49 -3.45 4.65 -15.34
C PRO A 49 -2.30 3.69 -14.99
N LEU A 50 -2.41 3.00 -13.85
CA LEU A 50 -1.40 2.05 -13.40
C LEU A 50 -1.99 0.79 -12.75
N ILE A 51 -1.18 -0.27 -12.71
CA ILE A 51 -1.44 -1.50 -11.98
C ILE A 51 -0.45 -1.66 -10.83
N GLN A 52 -0.96 -2.04 -9.67
CA GLN A 52 -0.19 -2.23 -8.46
C GLN A 52 -0.30 -3.68 -7.98
N PRO A 53 0.57 -4.59 -8.46
CA PRO A 53 0.66 -5.93 -7.90
C PRO A 53 1.36 -5.92 -6.54
N GLY A 54 0.89 -6.75 -5.63
CA GLY A 54 1.55 -7.02 -4.36
C GLY A 54 1.59 -8.51 -4.06
N LEU A 55 2.68 -8.93 -3.40
CA LEU A 55 2.88 -10.29 -2.90
C LEU A 55 3.60 -10.23 -1.57
N ALA A 56 3.12 -10.95 -0.56
CA ALA A 56 3.78 -11.06 0.73
C ALA A 56 3.75 -12.49 1.26
N ALA A 57 4.82 -12.88 1.94
CA ALA A 57 4.92 -14.07 2.75
C ALA A 57 5.15 -13.66 4.20
N SER A 58 4.28 -14.12 5.09
CA SER A 58 4.29 -13.78 6.51
C SER A 58 4.48 -15.04 7.36
N TYR A 59 5.35 -14.95 8.35
CA TYR A 59 5.57 -15.98 9.37
C TYR A 59 5.72 -15.32 10.74
N LYS A 60 4.85 -15.68 11.69
CA LYS A 60 4.73 -15.00 12.99
C LYS A 60 4.51 -13.50 12.79
N ASP A 61 5.44 -12.69 13.28
CA ASP A 61 5.40 -11.23 13.21
C ASP A 61 6.20 -10.72 12.00
N PHE A 62 7.00 -11.57 11.35
CA PHE A 62 7.80 -11.18 10.19
C PHE A 62 6.99 -11.30 8.89
N SER A 63 7.13 -10.30 8.03
CA SER A 63 6.62 -10.32 6.66
C SER A 63 7.68 -9.87 5.68
N LEU A 64 7.92 -10.68 4.65
CA LEU A 64 8.71 -10.32 3.48
C LEU A 64 7.75 -10.13 2.32
N GLY A 65 7.88 -9.03 1.58
CA GLY A 65 6.98 -8.80 0.47
C GLY A 65 7.53 -7.89 -0.61
N TYR A 66 6.66 -7.70 -1.59
CA TYR A 66 6.89 -6.98 -2.81
C TYR A 66 5.65 -6.14 -3.13
N ALA A 67 5.87 -4.90 -3.54
CA ALA A 67 4.86 -4.00 -4.08
C ALA A 67 5.41 -3.34 -5.35
N GLY A 68 4.71 -3.52 -6.47
CA GLY A 68 5.07 -2.91 -7.74
C GLY A 68 4.13 -1.78 -8.13
N TYR A 69 4.63 -0.79 -8.86
CA TYR A 69 3.83 0.29 -9.44
C TYR A 69 4.17 0.39 -10.92
N TYR A 70 3.29 -0.12 -11.78
CA TYR A 70 3.54 -0.20 -13.22
C TYR A 70 2.56 0.66 -13.99
N LYS A 71 3.09 1.63 -14.72
CA LYS A 71 2.29 2.50 -15.58
C LYS A 71 1.71 1.68 -16.74
N MET A 72 0.43 1.88 -17.02
CA MET A 72 -0.18 1.46 -18.27
C MET A 72 -0.03 2.54 -19.34
N ALA A 73 0.00 3.81 -18.92
CA ALA A 73 0.32 4.97 -19.75
C ALA A 73 0.90 6.10 -18.88
N GLY A 74 1.40 7.15 -19.54
CA GLY A 74 2.08 8.28 -18.90
C GLY A 74 3.60 8.12 -18.86
N ASP A 75 4.21 9.09 -18.18
CA ASP A 75 5.64 9.41 -18.18
C ASP A 75 6.33 9.09 -16.85
N GLY A 76 5.59 8.58 -15.85
CA GLY A 76 6.14 8.06 -14.60
C GLY A 76 7.05 6.85 -14.79
N GLU A 77 7.85 6.48 -13.78
CA GLU A 77 8.76 5.32 -13.89
C GLU A 77 8.23 4.08 -13.19
N ASN A 78 8.40 2.91 -13.81
CA ASN A 78 7.97 1.66 -13.18
C ASN A 78 8.82 1.38 -11.93
N GLU A 79 8.16 0.98 -10.85
CA GLU A 79 8.81 0.74 -9.57
C GLU A 79 8.51 -0.65 -9.02
N ALA A 80 9.49 -1.22 -8.34
CA ALA A 80 9.43 -2.54 -7.72
C ALA A 80 10.10 -2.44 -6.34
N ASN A 81 9.29 -2.43 -5.29
CA ASN A 81 9.74 -2.27 -3.92
C ASN A 81 9.65 -3.59 -3.17
N PHE A 82 10.76 -3.99 -2.56
CA PHE A 82 10.78 -5.08 -1.60
C PHE A 82 10.73 -4.51 -0.19
N PHE A 83 9.98 -5.17 0.69
CA PHE A 83 9.89 -4.77 2.08
C PHE A 83 10.08 -5.97 3.00
N LEU A 84 10.64 -5.68 4.17
CA LEU A 84 10.69 -6.58 5.31
C LEU A 84 10.13 -5.82 6.51
N SER A 85 9.17 -6.41 7.22
CA SER A 85 8.57 -5.84 8.42
C SER A 85 8.46 -6.87 9.54
N GLN A 86 8.43 -6.39 10.79
CA GLN A 86 8.19 -7.13 12.02
C GLN A 86 7.08 -6.45 12.82
#